data_AF-A0PCX6-F1
#
_entry.id   AF-A0PCX6-F1
#
_cell.length_a   1.000
_cell.length_b   1.000
_cell.length_c   1.000
_cell.angle_alpha   90.00
_cell.angle_beta   90.00
_cell.angle_gamma   90.00
#
_symmetry.space_group_name_H-M   'P 1'
#
loop_
_entity.id
_entity.type
_entity.pdbx_description
1 polymer ?
#
loop_
_entity_poly.entity_id
_entity_poly.type
_entity_poly.pdbx_seq_one_letter_code
_entity_poly.pdbx_strand_id
1 'polypeptide(L)'
;DTGYDNGSRSLNDVSCSDGPNGLETRYHWSTQGQIPRFPYIGGAAAVAGWNSASCGTCWKLQYSGHTIYVLAVDHAASGFNIALDAMNALTGGQAVQLGRVSATATQVPVKNCGL
;
A
#
# COMPACT_ATOMS: atom_id res chain seq x y z
N ASP A 1 4.25 -6.35 -6.30
CA ASP A 1 4.44 -5.55 -7.53
C ASP A 1 5.62 -4.65 -7.29
N THR A 2 6.69 -4.84 -8.06
CA THR A 2 7.96 -4.13 -7.89
C THR A 2 7.86 -2.63 -8.17
N GLY A 3 6.78 -2.18 -8.83
CA GLY A 3 6.51 -0.75 -8.99
C GLY A 3 6.30 -0.02 -7.67
N TYR A 4 5.81 -0.70 -6.64
CA TYR A 4 5.64 -0.13 -5.29
C TYR A 4 6.93 -0.15 -4.46
N ASP A 5 7.96 -0.87 -4.88
CA ASP A 5 9.32 -0.81 -4.29
C ASP A 5 10.15 0.35 -4.86
N ASN A 6 9.70 0.98 -5.96
CA ASN A 6 10.39 2.12 -6.55
C ASN A 6 10.06 3.44 -5.83
N GLY A 7 10.95 3.88 -4.94
CA GLY A 7 10.78 5.13 -4.18
C GLY A 7 10.76 6.41 -5.03
N SER A 8 11.29 6.39 -6.26
CA SER A 8 11.26 7.55 -7.15
C SER A 8 10.02 7.64 -8.03
N ARG A 9 9.16 6.60 -8.05
CA ARG A 9 7.91 6.61 -8.82
C ARG A 9 7.01 7.73 -8.34
N SER A 10 6.43 8.45 -9.29
CA SER A 10 5.54 9.59 -9.05
C SER A 10 4.24 9.10 -8.41
N LEU A 11 3.69 9.89 -7.49
CA LEU A 11 2.33 9.64 -7.00
C LEU A 11 1.26 9.90 -8.07
N ASN A 12 1.59 10.64 -9.14
CA ASN A 12 0.71 10.81 -10.30
C ASN A 12 0.51 9.49 -11.10
N ASP A 13 1.34 8.47 -10.86
CA ASP A 13 1.24 7.16 -11.52
C ASP A 13 0.33 6.18 -10.78
N VAL A 14 -0.34 6.60 -9.70
CA VAL A 14 -1.24 5.77 -8.88
C VAL A 14 -2.57 6.47 -8.63
N SER A 15 -3.60 5.70 -8.32
CA SER A 15 -4.97 6.21 -8.14
C SER A 15 -5.11 7.20 -6.98
N CYS A 16 -4.26 7.14 -5.97
CA CYS A 16 -4.29 8.06 -4.82
C CYS A 16 -3.34 9.25 -4.97
N SER A 17 -3.22 9.78 -6.18
CA SER A 17 -2.43 10.97 -6.53
C SER A 17 -2.94 12.23 -5.81
N ASP A 18 -3.78 12.99 -6.48
CA ASP A 18 -4.28 14.31 -6.09
C ASP A 18 -5.80 14.29 -5.82
N GLY A 19 -6.41 15.49 -5.79
CA GLY A 19 -7.79 15.68 -5.36
C GLY A 19 -7.96 15.65 -3.83
N PRO A 20 -9.17 15.91 -3.30
CA PRO A 20 -9.42 16.02 -1.86
C PRO A 20 -8.97 14.84 -1.00
N ASN A 21 -9.00 13.61 -1.55
CA ASN A 21 -8.58 12.39 -0.87
C ASN A 21 -7.15 11.95 -1.23
N GLY A 22 -6.53 12.60 -2.23
CA GLY A 22 -5.21 12.28 -2.75
C GLY A 22 -4.09 12.52 -1.75
N LEU A 23 -3.03 11.72 -1.86
CA LEU A 23 -1.87 11.79 -0.98
C LEU A 23 -1.01 13.03 -1.25
N GLU A 24 -0.92 13.47 -2.51
CA GLU A 24 -0.23 14.72 -2.87
C GLU A 24 -0.90 15.93 -2.20
N THR A 25 -2.24 16.00 -2.28
CA THR A 25 -3.02 17.08 -1.68
C THR A 25 -2.95 17.08 -0.16
N ARG A 26 -3.06 15.90 0.47
CA ARG A 26 -3.18 15.79 1.93
C ARG A 26 -1.85 15.87 2.67
N TYR A 27 -0.76 15.46 2.03
CA TYR A 27 0.54 15.31 2.70
C TYR A 27 1.70 15.98 1.96
N HIS A 28 1.46 16.59 0.79
CA HIS A 28 2.49 17.28 0.00
C HIS A 28 3.66 16.37 -0.42
N TRP A 29 3.38 15.08 -0.58
CA TRP A 29 4.32 14.13 -1.19
C TRP A 29 4.18 14.19 -2.72
N SER A 30 5.25 13.88 -3.43
CA SER A 30 5.31 13.76 -4.88
C SER A 30 5.79 12.38 -5.34
N THR A 31 6.53 11.65 -4.49
CA THR A 31 7.02 10.29 -4.81
C THR A 31 6.63 9.28 -3.75
N GLN A 32 6.57 8.01 -4.14
CA GLN A 32 6.26 6.90 -3.23
C GLN A 32 7.23 6.83 -2.03
N GLY A 33 8.52 7.16 -2.24
CA GLY A 33 9.55 7.12 -1.20
C GLY A 33 9.37 8.15 -0.07
N GLN A 34 8.51 9.16 -0.24
CA GLN A 34 8.19 10.12 0.81
C GLN A 34 7.10 9.63 1.75
N ILE A 35 6.39 8.55 1.40
CA ILE A 35 5.37 7.94 2.25
C ILE A 35 6.04 7.34 3.49
N PRO A 36 5.54 7.63 4.72
CA PRO A 36 6.06 7.01 5.92
C PRO A 36 6.03 5.49 5.83
N ARG A 37 7.10 4.86 6.34
CA ARG A 37 7.28 3.42 6.27
C ARG A 37 7.28 2.87 4.85
N PHE A 38 7.68 3.63 3.83
CA PHE A 38 8.02 3.06 2.53
C PHE A 38 9.04 1.90 2.70
N PRO A 39 8.91 0.75 1.99
CA PRO A 39 7.98 0.45 0.91
C PRO A 39 6.70 -0.30 1.36
N TYR A 40 6.19 -0.11 2.58
CA TYR A 40 4.95 -0.75 3.05
C TYR A 40 3.69 -0.06 2.48
N ILE A 41 3.57 -0.08 1.16
CA ILE A 41 2.50 0.52 0.38
C ILE A 41 1.97 -0.45 -0.68
N GLY A 42 0.81 -0.14 -1.26
CA GLY A 42 0.32 -0.87 -2.42
C GLY A 42 -1.07 -0.48 -2.87
N GLY A 43 -1.53 -1.18 -3.91
CA GLY A 43 -2.90 -1.15 -4.37
C GLY A 43 -3.82 -1.97 -3.47
N ALA A 44 -5.04 -1.50 -3.26
CA ALA A 44 -6.08 -2.18 -2.49
C ALA A 44 -7.41 -2.15 -3.24
N ALA A 45 -8.18 -3.24 -3.18
CA ALA A 45 -9.53 -3.29 -3.77
C ALA A 45 -10.52 -2.31 -3.15
N ALA A 46 -10.25 -1.81 -1.94
CA ALA A 46 -11.04 -0.76 -1.32
C ALA A 46 -10.89 0.61 -2.03
N VAL A 47 -9.79 0.84 -2.75
CA VAL A 47 -9.56 2.05 -3.55
C VAL A 47 -10.25 1.87 -4.89
N ALA A 48 -11.44 2.43 -5.06
CA ALA A 48 -12.25 2.25 -6.27
C ALA A 48 -11.66 2.90 -7.54
N GLY A 49 -10.66 3.77 -7.40
CA GLY A 49 -10.06 4.53 -8.48
C GLY A 49 -9.52 5.89 -8.00
N TRP A 50 -9.36 6.82 -8.95
CA TRP A 50 -8.85 8.17 -8.67
C TRP A 50 -9.66 8.88 -7.57
N ASN A 51 -8.96 9.53 -6.64
CA ASN A 51 -9.55 10.32 -5.54
C ASN A 51 -10.56 9.53 -4.67
N SER A 52 -10.41 8.21 -4.58
CA SER A 52 -11.25 7.36 -3.73
C SER A 52 -11.19 7.79 -2.26
N ALA A 53 -12.30 7.71 -1.53
CA ALA A 53 -12.32 7.94 -0.09
C ALA A 53 -11.45 6.94 0.70
N SER A 54 -11.11 5.81 0.09
CA SER A 54 -10.19 4.81 0.67
C SER A 54 -8.71 5.15 0.47
N CYS A 55 -8.39 6.23 -0.24
CA CYS A 55 -7.01 6.66 -0.44
C CYS A 55 -6.32 7.04 0.88
N GLY A 56 -5.13 6.49 1.09
CA GLY A 56 -4.38 6.67 2.34
C GLY A 56 -4.97 5.94 3.54
N THR A 57 -5.85 4.95 3.34
CA THR A 57 -6.27 4.07 4.44
C THR A 57 -5.17 3.09 4.80
N CYS A 58 -5.04 2.77 6.09
CA CYS A 58 -4.03 1.84 6.60
C CYS A 58 -4.64 0.46 6.84
N TRP A 59 -3.92 -0.59 6.43
CA TRP A 59 -4.39 -1.96 6.48
C TRP A 59 -3.40 -2.85 7.20
N LYS A 60 -3.87 -3.55 8.23
CA LYS A 60 -3.13 -4.64 8.86
C LYS A 60 -3.31 -5.90 8.02
N LEU A 61 -2.22 -6.44 7.48
CA LEU A 61 -2.20 -7.71 6.76
C LEU A 61 -1.51 -8.76 7.63
N GLN A 62 -2.13 -9.95 7.73
CA GLN A 62 -1.63 -11.05 8.55
C GLN A 62 -1.58 -12.35 7.75
N TYR A 63 -0.45 -13.05 7.81
CA TYR A 63 -0.24 -14.32 7.13
C TYR A 63 0.78 -15.16 7.91
N SER A 64 0.43 -16.42 8.21
CA SER A 64 1.34 -17.38 8.85
C SER A 64 2.11 -16.83 10.08
N GLY A 65 1.45 -16.03 10.93
CA GLY A 65 2.04 -15.43 12.13
C GLY A 65 2.79 -14.10 11.90
N HIS A 66 3.03 -13.71 10.65
CA HIS A 66 3.59 -12.41 10.31
C HIS A 66 2.49 -11.34 10.18
N THR A 67 2.83 -10.12 10.58
CA THR A 67 1.95 -8.95 10.50
C THR A 67 2.69 -7.77 9.90
N ILE A 68 2.07 -7.11 8.92
CA ILE A 68 2.54 -5.84 8.36
C ILE A 68 1.41 -4.82 8.33
N TYR A 69 1.77 -3.54 8.19
CA TYR A 69 0.82 -2.44 8.00
C TYR A 69 1.11 -1.80 6.65
N VAL A 70 0.11 -1.77 5.77
CA VAL A 70 0.23 -1.29 4.39
C VAL A 70 -0.66 -0.08 4.20
N LEU A 71 -0.10 1.00 3.64
CA LEU A 71 -0.89 2.16 3.21
C LEU A 71 -1.45 1.91 1.80
N ALA A 72 -2.75 2.11 1.61
CA ALA A 72 -3.39 2.02 0.31
C ALA A 72 -3.11 3.28 -0.52
N VAL A 73 -2.39 3.12 -1.63
CA VAL A 73 -1.96 4.21 -2.52
C VAL A 73 -2.52 4.08 -3.94
N ASP A 74 -3.14 2.95 -4.25
CA ASP A 74 -3.61 2.66 -5.60
C ASP A 74 -4.80 1.70 -5.58
N HIS A 75 -5.43 1.51 -6.74
CA HIS A 75 -6.44 0.49 -6.94
C HIS A 75 -5.78 -0.88 -7.20
N ALA A 76 -6.39 -1.93 -6.66
CA ALA A 76 -6.13 -3.31 -7.07
C ALA A 76 -7.46 -3.99 -7.41
N ALA A 77 -7.53 -4.74 -8.51
CA ALA A 77 -8.78 -5.37 -8.94
C ALA A 77 -9.36 -6.35 -7.90
N SER A 78 -8.52 -6.97 -7.08
CA SER A 78 -8.93 -7.83 -5.98
C SER A 78 -7.85 -7.88 -4.91
N GLY A 79 -8.27 -7.90 -3.65
CA GLY A 79 -7.37 -7.97 -2.50
C GLY A 79 -6.36 -6.81 -2.50
N PHE A 80 -5.07 -7.17 -2.50
CA PHE A 80 -3.96 -6.23 -2.44
C PHE A 80 -2.85 -6.61 -3.42
N ASN A 81 -2.29 -5.62 -4.10
CA ASN A 81 -1.00 -5.71 -4.78
C ASN A 81 -0.04 -4.82 -4.00
N ILE A 82 0.94 -5.40 -3.30
CA ILE A 82 1.86 -4.66 -2.43
C ILE A 82 3.30 -4.73 -2.96
N ALA A 83 4.17 -3.85 -2.48
CA ALA A 83 5.60 -3.91 -2.73
C ALA A 83 6.16 -5.32 -2.43
N LEU A 84 7.16 -5.75 -3.18
CA LEU A 84 7.83 -7.03 -3.00
C LEU A 84 8.44 -7.13 -1.60
N ASP A 85 9.07 -6.06 -1.11
CA ASP A 85 9.64 -6.02 0.24
C ASP A 85 8.57 -6.14 1.32
N ALA A 86 7.41 -5.51 1.13
CA ALA A 86 6.26 -5.67 2.03
C ALA A 86 5.74 -7.12 2.02
N MET A 87 5.63 -7.73 0.84
CA MET A 87 5.22 -9.13 0.74
C MET A 87 6.26 -10.09 1.34
N ASN A 88 7.56 -9.80 1.21
CA ASN A 88 8.62 -10.56 1.86
C ASN A 88 8.50 -10.46 3.38
N ALA A 89 8.26 -9.27 3.94
CA ALA A 89 8.03 -9.11 5.37
C ALA A 89 6.78 -9.89 5.86
N LEU A 90 5.73 -9.96 5.05
CA LEU A 90 4.51 -10.72 5.34
C LEU A 90 4.69 -12.24 5.21
N THR A 91 5.65 -12.70 4.42
CA THR A 91 5.81 -14.14 4.08
C THR A 91 7.09 -14.75 4.62
N GLY A 92 7.86 -14.02 5.43
CA GLY A 92 9.16 -14.49 5.92
C GLY A 92 10.20 -14.67 4.81
N GLY A 93 10.19 -13.78 3.80
CA GLY A 93 11.16 -13.76 2.71
C GLY A 93 10.81 -14.64 1.50
N GLN A 94 9.56 -15.11 1.40
CA GLN A 94 9.13 -16.08 0.39
C GLN A 94 8.23 -15.49 -0.71
N ALA A 95 8.22 -14.17 -0.90
CA ALA A 95 7.25 -13.51 -1.77
C ALA A 95 7.33 -14.01 -3.23
N VAL A 96 8.54 -14.14 -3.79
CA VAL A 96 8.74 -14.62 -5.17
C VAL A 96 8.31 -16.08 -5.31
N GLN A 97 8.63 -16.93 -4.34
CA GLN A 97 8.31 -18.36 -4.37
C GLN A 97 6.79 -18.59 -4.27
N LEU A 98 6.12 -17.87 -3.37
CA LEU A 98 4.68 -18.03 -3.14
C LEU A 98 3.86 -17.33 -4.23
N GLY A 99 4.32 -16.17 -4.72
CA GLY A 99 3.65 -15.34 -5.74
C GLY A 99 2.36 -14.67 -5.28
N ARG A 100 1.49 -15.40 -4.58
CA ARG A 100 0.25 -14.94 -3.96
C ARG A 100 -0.04 -15.74 -2.70
N VAL A 101 -0.61 -15.08 -1.70
CA VAL A 101 -1.07 -15.73 -0.46
C VAL A 101 -2.49 -15.27 -0.11
N SER A 102 -3.22 -16.11 0.62
CA SER A 102 -4.48 -15.73 1.26
C SER A 102 -4.18 -15.19 2.66
N ALA A 103 -4.12 -13.86 2.79
CA ALA A 103 -3.88 -13.17 4.06
C ALA A 103 -5.18 -12.60 4.65
N THR A 104 -5.21 -12.40 5.96
CA THR A 104 -6.28 -11.63 6.61
C THR A 104 -5.99 -10.14 6.51
N ALA A 105 -6.95 -9.36 6.02
CA ALA A 105 -6.85 -7.90 5.93
C ALA A 105 -7.83 -7.23 6.90
N THR A 106 -7.37 -6.21 7.62
CA THR A 106 -8.21 -5.41 8.51
C THR A 106 -7.82 -3.94 8.38
N GLN A 107 -8.77 -3.07 8.06
CA GLN A 107 -8.53 -1.64 8.08
C GLN A 107 -8.29 -1.18 9.52
N VAL A 108 -7.27 -0.36 9.73
CA VAL A 108 -6.83 0.12 11.05
C VAL A 108 -6.60 1.63 11.02
N PRO A 109 -6.48 2.31 12.17
CA PRO A 109 -6.14 3.72 12.23
C PRO A 109 -4.83 4.04 11.49
N VAL A 110 -4.79 5.19 10.79
CA VAL A 110 -3.67 5.59 9.92
C VAL A 110 -2.33 5.74 10.63
N LYS A 111 -2.34 6.01 11.95
CA LYS A 111 -1.13 6.02 12.80
C LYS A 111 -0.34 4.72 12.77
N ASN A 112 -0.99 3.59 12.50
CA ASN A 112 -0.29 2.31 12.39
C ASN A 112 0.59 2.27 11.13
N CYS A 113 0.30 3.09 10.13
CA CYS A 113 1.12 3.30 8.94
C CYS A 113 2.08 4.51 9.07
N GLY A 114 2.19 5.12 10.26
CA GLY A 114 3.12 6.22 10.52
C GLY A 114 2.59 7.62 10.16
N LEU A 115 1.26 7.78 10.12
CA LEU A 115 0.56 9.03 9.82
C LEU A 115 -0.18 9.64 11.02
#